data_AF-A0A254QD27-F1
#
_entry.id   AF-A0A254QD27-F1
#
_cell.length_a   1.000
_cell.length_b   1.000
_cell.length_c   1.000
_cell.angle_alpha   90.00
_cell.angle_beta   90.00
_cell.angle_gamma   90.00
#
_symmetry.space_group_name_H-M   'P 1'
#
loop_
_entity.id
_entity.type
_entity.pdbx_description
1 polymer ?
#
loop_
_entity_poly.entity_id
_entity_poly.type
_entity_poly.pdbx_seq_one_letter_code
_entity_poly.pdbx_strand_id
1 'polypeptide(L)'
;MSKKPAPARSSINLNEPCSVDAKGRVLLTKELKEAFVGEVKLVQDIQKFIRVYAKEVFEEEEQIIRETFSRGNRSASKYRMAYLSNAREAKVDTAGRLLIPADFRAWIGISNKCVMIANGEEFLIMSPSDYEAWQKSPSTFRAQEAKELDSLRKDAYDEERTIRELRSGVSK
;
A
#
# COMPACT_ATOMS: atom_id res chain seq x y z
N MET A 1 3.68 23.63 -11.91
CA MET A 1 2.24 23.31 -11.96
C MET A 1 1.96 22.38 -10.80
N SER A 2 1.28 22.85 -9.76
CA SER A 2 0.99 22.02 -8.58
C SER A 2 -0.03 20.95 -8.98
N LYS A 3 0.35 19.67 -8.93
CA LYS A 3 -0.61 18.58 -9.12
C LYS A 3 -1.65 18.71 -8.01
N LYS A 4 -2.92 18.78 -8.40
CA LYS A 4 -4.06 18.77 -7.47
C LYS A 4 -4.02 17.42 -6.74
N PRO A 5 -4.13 17.36 -5.40
CA PRO A 5 -4.13 16.10 -4.68
C PRO A 5 -5.27 15.21 -5.21
N ALA A 6 -5.00 13.91 -5.35
CA ALA A 6 -6.04 12.94 -5.68
C ALA A 6 -7.23 13.12 -4.73
N PRO A 7 -8.48 13.02 -5.21
CA PRO A 7 -9.64 13.16 -4.35
C PRO A 7 -9.58 12.08 -3.27
N ALA A 8 -9.67 12.50 -1.99
CA ALA A 8 -9.64 11.60 -0.85
C ALA A 8 -10.69 10.48 -1.03
N ARG A 9 -10.23 9.28 -1.34
CA ARG A 9 -11.11 8.10 -1.37
C ARG A 9 -11.47 7.79 0.07
N SER A 10 -12.76 7.66 0.37
CA SER A 10 -13.23 7.28 1.71
C SER A 10 -12.52 6.00 2.16
N SER A 11 -11.90 6.01 3.33
CA SER A 11 -11.15 4.86 3.84
C SER A 11 -12.03 3.60 3.86
N ILE A 12 -11.77 2.68 2.94
CA ILE A 12 -12.45 1.38 2.91
C ILE A 12 -11.76 0.52 3.96
N ASN A 13 -12.48 0.09 5.00
CA ASN A 13 -12.02 -0.90 5.96
C ASN A 13 -12.85 -2.17 5.75
N LEU A 14 -12.29 -3.14 5.03
CA LEU A 14 -12.93 -4.42 4.71
C LEU A 14 -11.95 -5.55 4.97
N ASN A 15 -12.42 -6.65 5.54
CA ASN A 15 -11.64 -7.87 5.79
C ASN A 15 -12.49 -9.07 5.35
N GLU A 16 -12.47 -9.36 4.05
CA GLU A 16 -13.42 -10.30 3.45
C GLU A 16 -12.69 -11.51 2.85
N PRO A 17 -13.04 -12.75 3.26
CA PRO A 17 -12.64 -13.94 2.54
C PRO A 17 -13.16 -13.91 1.09
N CYS A 18 -12.31 -14.25 0.13
CA CYS A 18 -12.67 -14.29 -1.28
C CYS A 18 -12.17 -15.59 -1.92
N SER A 19 -12.90 -16.06 -2.93
CA SER A 19 -12.49 -17.19 -3.75
C SER A 19 -11.64 -16.74 -4.94
N VAL A 20 -10.65 -17.55 -5.28
CA VAL A 20 -9.85 -17.42 -6.49
C VAL A 20 -10.42 -18.39 -7.51
N ASP A 21 -10.88 -17.89 -8.66
CA ASP A 21 -11.44 -18.73 -9.71
C ASP A 21 -10.36 -19.57 -10.41
N ALA A 22 -10.79 -20.51 -11.26
CA ALA A 22 -9.87 -21.40 -11.98
C ALA A 22 -8.85 -20.67 -12.89
N LYS A 23 -9.12 -19.40 -13.24
CA LYS A 23 -8.21 -18.55 -14.03
C LYS A 23 -7.31 -17.69 -13.15
N GLY A 24 -7.41 -17.78 -11.84
CA GLY A 24 -6.63 -16.96 -10.90
C GLY A 24 -7.22 -15.58 -10.64
N ARG A 25 -8.51 -15.37 -10.93
CA ARG A 25 -9.18 -14.08 -10.70
C ARG A 25 -9.90 -14.05 -9.37
N VAL A 26 -9.93 -12.88 -8.75
CA VAL A 26 -10.77 -12.57 -7.58
C VAL A 26 -11.86 -11.59 -7.98
N LEU A 27 -13.02 -11.69 -7.34
CA LEU A 27 -14.10 -10.71 -7.48
C LEU A 27 -14.01 -9.72 -6.32
N LEU A 28 -13.84 -8.44 -6.66
CA LEU A 28 -13.85 -7.35 -5.69
C LEU A 28 -15.25 -7.14 -5.13
N THR A 29 -15.32 -6.71 -3.86
CA THR A 29 -16.57 -6.22 -3.27
C THR A 29 -17.05 -4.98 -4.01
N LYS A 30 -18.28 -4.53 -3.74
CA LYS A 30 -18.85 -3.35 -4.39
C LYS A 30 -17.97 -2.12 -4.16
N GLU A 31 -17.52 -1.91 -2.93
CA GLU A 31 -16.72 -0.77 -2.49
C GLU A 31 -15.34 -0.79 -3.15
N LEU A 32 -14.66 -1.95 -3.14
CA LEU A 32 -13.37 -2.10 -3.81
C LEU A 32 -13.50 -1.97 -5.33
N LYS A 33 -14.58 -2.47 -5.92
CA LYS A 33 -14.83 -2.28 -7.35
C LYS A 33 -14.99 -0.80 -7.69
N GLU A 34 -15.81 -0.06 -6.95
CA GLU A 34 -16.01 1.38 -7.18
C GLU A 34 -14.70 2.17 -7.07
N ALA A 35 -13.82 1.79 -6.15
CA ALA A 35 -12.53 2.47 -5.96
C ALA A 35 -11.42 2.03 -6.94
N PHE A 36 -11.41 0.78 -7.42
CA PHE A 36 -10.28 0.21 -8.16
C PHE A 36 -10.59 -0.25 -9.59
N VAL A 37 -11.83 -0.06 -10.08
CA VAL A 37 -12.15 -0.35 -11.49
C VAL A 37 -11.22 0.44 -12.42
N GLY A 38 -10.59 -0.24 -13.39
CA GLY A 38 -9.60 0.37 -14.26
C GLY A 38 -8.17 -0.14 -14.03
N GLU A 39 -7.18 0.72 -14.28
CA GLU A 39 -5.76 0.38 -14.18
C GLU A 39 -5.29 0.36 -12.73
N VAL A 40 -4.58 -0.70 -12.37
CA VAL A 40 -4.05 -0.91 -11.01
C VAL A 40 -2.59 -1.38 -11.06
N LYS A 41 -1.89 -1.21 -9.95
CA LYS A 41 -0.55 -1.73 -9.73
C LYS A 41 -0.58 -2.76 -8.61
N LEU A 42 -0.02 -3.93 -8.88
CA LEU A 42 0.18 -5.01 -7.91
C LEU A 42 1.62 -4.98 -7.44
N VAL A 43 1.86 -5.00 -6.13
CA VAL A 43 3.22 -5.02 -5.56
C VAL A 43 3.39 -6.24 -4.68
N GLN A 44 4.46 -7.01 -4.87
CA GLN A 44 4.87 -8.05 -3.93
C GLN A 44 5.56 -7.41 -2.73
N ASP A 45 4.85 -7.34 -1.60
CA ASP A 45 5.34 -6.73 -0.37
C ASP A 45 6.34 -7.63 0.37
N ILE A 46 7.33 -7.06 1.06
CA ILE A 46 8.29 -7.84 1.85
C ILE A 46 7.63 -8.67 2.96
N GLN A 47 6.44 -8.28 3.40
CA GLN A 47 5.64 -9.00 4.40
C GLN A 47 4.80 -10.15 3.81
N LYS A 48 5.05 -10.54 2.55
CA LYS A 48 4.44 -11.71 1.88
C LYS A 48 2.94 -11.58 1.62
N PHE A 49 2.51 -10.40 1.21
CA PHE A 49 1.17 -10.15 0.66
C PHE A 49 1.25 -9.36 -0.64
N ILE A 50 0.16 -9.36 -1.42
CA ILE A 50 0.08 -8.53 -2.62
C ILE A 50 -0.62 -7.24 -2.25
N ARG A 51 0.02 -6.12 -2.49
CA ARG A 51 -0.57 -4.79 -2.33
C ARG A 51 -1.13 -4.31 -3.66
N VAL A 52 -2.33 -3.73 -3.64
CA VAL A 52 -3.02 -3.26 -4.85
C VAL A 52 -3.34 -1.80 -4.71
N TYR A 53 -2.83 -1.02 -5.66
CA TYR A 53 -3.07 0.41 -5.79
C TYR A 53 -3.86 0.69 -7.05
N ALA A 54 -4.71 1.71 -7.03
CA ALA A 54 -5.06 2.36 -8.28
C ALA A 54 -3.82 3.03 -8.86
N LYS A 55 -3.76 3.11 -10.20
CA LYS A 55 -2.58 3.61 -10.89
C LYS A 55 -2.14 4.99 -10.40
N GLU A 56 -3.07 5.91 -10.21
CA GLU A 56 -2.76 7.28 -9.78
C GLU A 56 -2.16 7.33 -8.38
N VAL A 57 -2.67 6.49 -7.47
CA VAL A 57 -2.15 6.36 -6.09
C VAL A 57 -0.74 5.77 -6.11
N PHE A 58 -0.49 4.76 -6.96
CA PHE A 58 0.85 4.19 -7.09
C PHE A 58 1.86 5.17 -7.68
N GLU A 59 1.45 6.06 -8.57
CA GLU A 59 2.33 7.11 -9.11
C GLU A 59 2.78 8.08 -8.02
N GLU A 60 1.90 8.42 -7.07
CA GLU A 60 2.22 9.23 -5.90
C GLU A 60 3.15 8.47 -4.94
N GLU A 61 2.84 7.21 -4.63
CA GLU A 61 3.68 6.34 -3.80
C GLU A 61 5.08 6.15 -4.41
N GLU A 62 5.16 5.93 -5.72
CA GLU A 62 6.43 5.81 -6.43
C GLU A 62 7.27 7.08 -6.31
N GLN A 63 6.64 8.26 -6.36
CA GLN A 63 7.33 9.53 -6.14
C GLN A 63 7.88 9.64 -4.72
N ILE A 64 7.06 9.31 -3.71
CA ILE A 64 7.47 9.30 -2.30
C ILE A 64 8.67 8.36 -2.11
N ILE A 65 8.58 7.12 -2.60
CA ILE A 65 9.69 6.15 -2.52
C ILE A 65 10.96 6.68 -3.18
N ARG A 66 10.84 7.38 -4.33
CA ARG A 66 12.00 7.95 -5.04
C ARG A 66 12.65 9.11 -4.28
N GLU A 67 11.85 9.93 -3.61
CA GLU A 67 12.31 11.10 -2.85
C GLU A 67 12.91 10.68 -1.50
N THR A 68 12.25 9.76 -0.79
CA THR A 68 12.71 9.26 0.52
C THR A 68 13.96 8.38 0.39
N PHE A 69 14.02 7.50 -0.61
CA PHE A 69 15.10 6.52 -0.73
C PHE A 69 16.12 6.92 -1.82
N SER A 70 17.03 7.81 -1.43
CA SER A 70 18.07 8.36 -2.30
C SER A 70 18.97 7.28 -2.93
N ARG A 71 19.36 7.50 -4.19
CA ARG A 71 20.34 6.68 -4.92
C ARG A 71 21.75 6.73 -4.34
N GLY A 72 22.09 7.82 -3.62
CA GLY A 72 23.42 8.02 -3.04
C GLY A 72 23.69 7.14 -1.82
N ASN A 73 22.65 6.59 -1.19
CA ASN A 73 22.77 5.65 -0.07
C ASN A 73 22.54 4.22 -0.57
N ARG A 74 23.52 3.33 -0.37
CA ARG A 74 23.47 1.95 -0.88
C ARG A 74 22.28 1.16 -0.35
N SER A 75 21.93 1.31 0.92
CA SER A 75 20.81 0.59 1.54
C SER A 75 19.47 1.14 1.06
N ALA A 76 19.34 2.47 1.01
CA ALA A 76 18.13 3.12 0.49
C ALA A 76 17.90 2.77 -0.99
N SER A 77 18.94 2.82 -1.82
CA SER A 77 18.85 2.43 -3.23
C SER A 77 18.44 0.97 -3.41
N LYS A 78 18.94 0.05 -2.56
CA LYS A 78 18.53 -1.37 -2.60
C LYS A 78 17.05 -1.53 -2.24
N TYR A 79 16.58 -0.85 -1.19
CA TYR A 79 15.16 -0.87 -0.82
C TYR A 79 14.28 -0.33 -1.94
N ARG A 80 14.61 0.84 -2.48
CA ARG A 80 13.92 1.44 -3.63
C ARG A 80 13.85 0.50 -4.82
N MET A 81 14.98 -0.13 -5.17
CA MET A 81 15.03 -1.09 -6.26
C MET A 81 14.12 -2.29 -5.97
N ALA A 82 14.24 -2.90 -4.79
CA ALA A 82 13.43 -4.04 -4.40
C ALA A 82 11.93 -3.73 -4.47
N TYR A 83 11.50 -2.62 -3.84
CA TYR A 83 10.09 -2.23 -3.78
C TYR A 83 9.51 -1.95 -5.18
N LEU A 84 10.16 -1.08 -5.96
CA LEU A 84 9.65 -0.70 -7.29
C LEU A 84 9.76 -1.83 -8.31
N SER A 85 10.77 -2.71 -8.20
CA SER A 85 10.91 -3.88 -9.09
C SER A 85 9.83 -4.95 -8.87
N ASN A 86 9.20 -4.95 -7.70
CA ASN A 86 8.14 -5.88 -7.35
C ASN A 86 6.75 -5.41 -7.83
N ALA A 87 6.66 -4.26 -8.48
CA ALA A 87 5.41 -3.71 -9.01
C ALA A 87 5.09 -4.26 -10.41
N ARG A 88 3.82 -4.58 -10.66
CA ARG A 88 3.31 -5.07 -11.94
C ARG A 88 1.97 -4.41 -12.29
N GLU A 89 1.79 -4.10 -13.56
CA GLU A 89 0.52 -3.58 -14.07
C GLU A 89 -0.54 -4.67 -14.13
N ALA A 90 -1.76 -4.29 -13.74
CA ALA A 90 -2.94 -5.11 -13.91
C ALA A 90 -4.16 -4.22 -14.16
N LYS A 91 -5.31 -4.86 -14.36
CA LYS A 91 -6.57 -4.18 -14.61
C LYS A 91 -7.69 -4.87 -13.85
N VAL A 92 -8.54 -4.08 -13.23
CA VAL A 92 -9.85 -4.50 -12.72
C VAL A 92 -10.88 -4.24 -13.81
N ASP A 93 -11.58 -5.28 -14.25
CA ASP A 93 -12.60 -5.13 -15.28
C ASP A 93 -13.89 -4.47 -14.76
N THR A 94 -14.81 -4.15 -15.67
CA THR A 94 -16.11 -3.51 -15.33
C THR A 94 -17.01 -4.40 -14.46
N ALA A 95 -16.73 -5.70 -14.37
CA ALA A 95 -17.42 -6.60 -13.45
C ALA A 95 -16.80 -6.60 -12.05
N GLY A 96 -15.62 -5.98 -11.87
CA GLY A 96 -14.88 -5.97 -10.61
C GLY A 96 -13.94 -7.16 -10.46
N ARG A 97 -13.56 -7.84 -11.54
CA ARG A 97 -12.63 -8.98 -11.47
C ARG A 97 -11.20 -8.51 -11.65
N LEU A 98 -10.31 -8.96 -10.77
CA LEU A 98 -8.87 -8.76 -10.85
C LEU A 98 -8.18 -10.10 -11.11
N LEU A 99 -7.37 -10.18 -12.17
CA LEU A 99 -6.50 -11.33 -12.41
C LEU A 99 -5.24 -11.21 -11.54
N ILE A 100 -5.00 -12.20 -10.68
CA ILE A 100 -3.75 -12.30 -9.92
C ILE A 100 -2.75 -13.15 -10.73
N PRO A 101 -1.60 -12.58 -11.12
CA PRO A 101 -0.54 -13.31 -11.82
C PRO A 101 -0.16 -14.61 -11.10
N ALA A 102 0.15 -15.66 -11.86
CA ALA A 102 0.40 -16.99 -11.31
C ALA A 102 1.60 -17.03 -10.34
N ASP A 103 2.66 -16.28 -10.66
CA ASP A 103 3.83 -16.11 -9.81
C ASP A 103 3.51 -15.35 -8.52
N PHE A 104 2.63 -14.35 -8.57
CA PHE A 104 2.17 -13.62 -7.37
C PHE A 104 1.36 -14.55 -6.47
N ARG A 105 0.45 -15.36 -7.04
CA ARG A 105 -0.31 -16.37 -6.29
C ARG A 105 0.59 -17.42 -5.65
N ALA A 106 1.57 -17.94 -6.40
CA ALA A 106 2.53 -18.90 -5.89
C ALA A 106 3.38 -18.31 -4.75
N TRP A 107 3.79 -17.06 -4.89
CA TRP A 107 4.62 -16.36 -3.91
C TRP A 107 3.90 -16.12 -2.57
N ILE A 108 2.62 -15.73 -2.58
CA ILE A 108 1.82 -15.64 -1.33
C ILE A 108 1.14 -16.96 -0.93
N GLY A 109 1.31 -18.03 -1.70
CA GLY A 109 0.77 -19.35 -1.37
C GLY A 109 -0.77 -19.47 -1.44
N ILE A 110 -1.43 -18.77 -2.37
CA ILE A 110 -2.89 -18.91 -2.57
C ILE A 110 -3.23 -19.78 -3.78
N SER A 111 -4.27 -20.61 -3.63
CA SER A 111 -4.77 -21.49 -4.68
C SER A 111 -6.21 -21.17 -5.08
N ASN A 112 -7.15 -21.31 -4.13
CA ASN A 112 -8.60 -21.12 -4.35
C ASN A 112 -9.26 -20.14 -3.37
N LYS A 113 -8.53 -19.68 -2.35
CA LYS A 113 -9.01 -18.76 -1.32
C LYS A 113 -7.95 -17.73 -1.00
N CYS A 114 -8.39 -16.52 -0.71
CA CYS A 114 -7.57 -15.43 -0.20
C CYS A 114 -8.41 -14.58 0.76
N VAL A 115 -7.77 -13.61 1.41
CA VAL A 115 -8.44 -12.57 2.18
C VAL A 115 -8.07 -11.22 1.58
N MET A 116 -9.05 -10.36 1.37
CA MET A 116 -8.83 -8.98 0.96
C MET A 116 -8.95 -8.05 2.16
N ILE A 117 -7.96 -7.17 2.32
CA ILE A 117 -7.89 -6.20 3.41
C ILE A 117 -7.83 -4.80 2.80
N ALA A 118 -8.88 -4.02 2.92
CA ALA A 118 -8.84 -2.62 2.48
C ALA A 118 -8.23 -1.74 3.58
N ASN A 119 -7.32 -0.84 3.19
CA ASN A 119 -6.63 0.06 4.11
C ASN A 119 -6.45 1.44 3.46
N GLY A 120 -7.50 2.25 3.43
CA GLY A 120 -7.43 3.58 2.85
C GLY A 120 -7.48 3.55 1.32
N GLU A 121 -6.38 3.92 0.66
CA GLU A 121 -6.28 4.10 -0.81
C GLU A 121 -5.76 2.86 -1.56
N GLU A 122 -5.51 1.79 -0.82
CA GLU A 122 -4.98 0.52 -1.28
C GLU A 122 -5.77 -0.64 -0.65
N PHE A 123 -5.60 -1.82 -1.21
CA PHE A 123 -6.00 -3.05 -0.52
C PHE A 123 -4.94 -4.13 -0.66
N LEU A 124 -4.92 -5.05 0.30
CA LEU A 124 -4.00 -6.16 0.38
C LEU A 124 -4.73 -7.45 0.01
N ILE A 125 -4.00 -8.39 -0.59
CA ILE A 125 -4.45 -9.76 -0.82
C ILE A 125 -3.48 -10.68 -0.08
N MET A 126 -4.02 -11.44 0.87
CA MET A 126 -3.26 -12.36 1.72
C MET A 126 -3.75 -13.80 1.55
N SER A 127 -2.89 -14.76 1.89
CA SER A 127 -3.35 -16.11 2.17
C SER A 127 -4.18 -16.13 3.47
N PRO A 128 -5.17 -17.02 3.61
CA PRO A 128 -5.93 -17.13 4.85
C PRO A 128 -5.05 -17.41 6.08
N SER A 129 -4.01 -18.23 5.93
CA SER A 129 -3.07 -18.54 7.01
C SER A 129 -2.23 -17.33 7.43
N ASP A 130 -1.73 -16.56 6.46
CA ASP A 130 -0.95 -15.35 6.77
C ASP A 130 -1.83 -14.28 7.39
N TYR A 131 -3.10 -14.18 6.95
CA TYR A 131 -4.08 -13.31 7.57
C TYR A 131 -4.36 -13.68 9.03
N GLU A 132 -4.59 -14.96 9.32
CA GLU A 132 -4.77 -15.44 10.70
C GLU A 132 -3.54 -15.15 11.56
N ALA A 133 -2.33 -15.36 11.04
CA ALA A 133 -1.09 -15.05 11.73
C ALA A 133 -0.96 -13.53 11.98
N TRP A 134 -1.30 -12.71 10.99
CA TRP A 134 -1.32 -11.25 11.11
C TRP A 134 -2.34 -10.77 12.15
N GLN A 135 -3.52 -11.40 12.24
CA GLN A 135 -4.51 -11.11 13.28
C GLN A 135 -4.04 -11.49 14.69
N LYS A 136 -3.35 -12.63 14.81
CA LYS A 136 -2.82 -13.16 16.08
C LYS A 136 -1.51 -12.48 16.51
N SER A 137 -0.86 -11.74 15.59
CA SER A 137 0.28 -10.90 15.91
C SER A 137 -0.11 -9.98 17.07
N PRO A 138 0.69 -9.94 18.15
CA PRO A 138 0.33 -9.18 19.34
C PRO A 138 -0.05 -7.74 18.99
N SER A 139 -1.13 -7.24 19.60
CA SER A 139 -1.55 -5.83 19.54
C SER A 139 -0.42 -4.87 19.93
N THR A 140 0.63 -5.35 20.60
CA THR A 140 1.89 -4.65 20.86
C THR A 140 2.62 -4.23 19.58
N PHE A 141 2.58 -4.99 18.48
CA PHE A 141 3.12 -4.54 17.19
C PHE A 141 2.38 -3.28 16.72
N ARG A 142 1.03 -3.30 16.73
CA ARG A 142 0.18 -2.14 16.37
C ARG A 142 0.36 -0.95 17.33
N ALA A 143 0.52 -1.19 18.63
CA ALA A 143 0.68 -0.14 19.63
C ALA A 143 2.09 0.46 19.63
N GLN A 144 3.11 -0.30 19.23
CA GLN A 144 4.50 0.13 19.17
C GLN A 144 4.78 0.89 17.87
N GLU A 145 4.29 0.40 16.72
CA GLU A 145 4.27 1.17 15.46
C GLU A 145 3.41 2.43 15.59
N ALA A 146 2.25 2.39 16.25
CA ALA A 146 1.45 3.60 16.47
C ALA A 146 2.19 4.63 17.35
N LYS A 147 2.95 4.19 18.36
CA LYS A 147 3.78 5.08 19.18
C LYS A 147 4.98 5.63 18.41
N GLU A 148 5.59 4.81 17.55
CA GLU A 148 6.74 5.18 16.72
C GLU A 148 6.33 6.11 15.58
N LEU A 149 5.15 5.90 14.99
CA LEU A 149 4.52 6.81 14.03
C LEU A 149 4.07 8.12 14.68
N ASP A 150 3.51 8.07 15.89
CA ASP A 150 3.16 9.27 16.65
C ASP A 150 4.40 10.08 17.02
N SER A 151 5.51 9.43 17.40
CA SER A 151 6.78 10.12 17.64
C SER A 151 7.35 10.73 16.35
N LEU A 152 7.39 9.98 15.25
CA LEU A 152 7.86 10.50 13.95
C LEU A 152 7.02 11.68 13.44
N ARG A 153 5.70 11.65 13.66
CA ARG A 153 4.79 12.73 13.29
C ARG A 153 4.98 13.97 14.17
N LYS A 154 5.25 13.77 15.46
CA LYS A 154 5.56 14.86 16.39
C LYS A 154 6.90 15.50 16.05
N ASP A 155 7.91 14.69 15.74
CA ASP A 155 9.24 15.18 15.34
C ASP A 155 9.16 16.01 14.05
N ALA A 156 8.41 15.54 13.03
CA ALA A 156 8.18 16.30 11.80
C ALA A 156 7.45 17.64 12.05
N TYR A 157 6.47 17.66 12.97
CA TYR A 157 5.76 18.90 13.34
C TYR A 157 6.66 19.90 14.07
N ASP A 158 7.49 19.42 15.01
CA ASP A 158 8.41 20.27 15.77
C ASP A 158 9.55 20.82 14.89
N GLU A 159 9.99 20.04 13.89
CA GLU A 159 10.99 20.46 12.91
C GLU A 159 10.43 21.54 11.96
N GLU A 160 9.22 21.36 11.43
CA GLU A 160 8.54 22.39 10.62
C GLU A 160 8.27 23.68 11.40
N ARG A 161 7.89 23.55 12.68
CA ARG A 161 7.68 24.71 13.57
C ARG A 161 8.98 25.48 13.79
N THR A 162 10.07 24.77 14.08
CA THR A 162 11.40 25.37 14.28
C THR A 162 11.89 26.07 13.02
N ILE A 163 11.72 25.45 11.85
CA ILE A 163 12.05 26.06 10.55
C ILE A 163 11.22 27.33 10.30
N ARG A 164 9.94 27.32 10.67
CA ARG A 164 9.04 28.49 10.54
C ARG A 164 9.45 29.64 11.46
N GLU A 165 9.81 29.34 12.70
CA GLU A 165 10.28 30.30 13.69
C GLU A 165 11.60 30.94 13.23
N LEU A 166 12.56 30.14 12.76
CA LEU A 166 13.82 30.64 12.17
C LEU A 166 13.58 31.53 10.94
N ARG A 167 12.67 31.13 10.04
CA ARG A 167 12.31 31.94 8.86
C ARG A 167 11.61 33.25 9.23
N SER A 168 10.84 33.27 10.31
CA SER A 168 10.20 34.50 10.83
C SER A 168 11.15 35.39 11.65
N GLY A 169 12.20 34.81 12.23
CA GLY A 169 13.20 35.51 13.05
C GLY A 169 14.33 36.18 12.25
N VAL A 170 14.44 35.94 10.95
CA VAL A 170 15.46 36.53 10.06
C VAL A 170 15.09 37.94 9.57
N SER A 171 13.97 38.52 10.03
CA SER A 171 13.59 39.90 9.73
C SER A 171 14.00 40.85 10.86
N LYS A 172 15.29 41.16 10.98
CA LYS A 172 15.81 42.37 11.63
C LYS A 172 17.04 42.87 10.89
#